data_AF-A0A848UID2-F1
#
_entry.id   AF-A0A848UID2-F1
#
_cell.length_a   1.000
_cell.length_b   1.000
_cell.length_c   1.000
_cell.angle_alpha   90.00
_cell.angle_beta   90.00
_cell.angle_gamma   90.00
#
_symmetry.space_group_name_H-M   'P 1'
#
loop_
_entity.id
_entity.type
_entity.pdbx_description
1 polymer ?
#
loop_
_entity_poly.entity_id
_entity_poly.type
_entity_poly.pdbx_seq_one_letter_code
_entity_poly.pdbx_strand_id
1 'polypeptide(L)'
;MLFTDIVDSTAHNVASGDRAWLDLLARHDLLAEREIRRRGGRLVKRLGDGLLAVFPLGSDAIDVAVAVVDGATSDLGIGVRATVHVAEVEETVDDVLGLGVTVAARVLGLAGAAEVLVTEAVVELLAGSGRNFSPRGAHELKGVEGSWEVHAVERS
;
A
#
# COMPACT_ATOMS: atom_id res chain seq x y z
N MET A 1 0.60 0.23 8.97
CA MET A 1 1.52 -0.22 7.91
C MET A 1 0.93 0.09 6.54
N LEU A 2 1.79 0.32 5.56
CA LEU A 2 1.47 0.58 4.16
C LEU A 2 2.13 -0.51 3.31
N PHE A 3 1.36 -1.10 2.41
CA PHE A 3 1.87 -1.87 1.29
C PHE A 3 1.58 -1.16 -0.02
N THR A 4 2.49 -1.24 -0.98
CA THR A 4 2.21 -0.87 -2.37
C THR A 4 2.73 -1.95 -3.32
N ASP A 5 2.18 -1.97 -4.53
CA ASP A 5 2.54 -2.93 -5.58
C ASP A 5 2.24 -2.32 -6.97
N ILE A 6 3.12 -2.55 -7.96
CA ILE A 6 2.90 -2.13 -9.34
C ILE A 6 1.96 -3.13 -10.01
N VAL A 7 0.84 -2.63 -10.54
CA VAL A 7 -0.14 -3.46 -11.25
C VAL A 7 0.45 -3.94 -12.58
N ASP A 8 0.18 -5.20 -12.93
CA ASP A 8 0.66 -5.84 -14.16
C ASP A 8 2.18 -5.76 -14.38
N SER A 9 2.97 -5.71 -13.28
CA SER A 9 4.43 -5.60 -13.28
C SER A 9 5.13 -6.61 -14.19
N THR A 10 4.66 -7.86 -14.22
CA THR A 10 5.23 -8.92 -15.07
C THR A 10 5.01 -8.62 -16.55
N ALA A 11 3.83 -8.12 -16.92
CA ALA A 11 3.54 -7.72 -18.29
C ALA A 11 4.37 -6.50 -18.70
N HIS A 12 4.53 -5.53 -17.79
CA HIS A 12 5.43 -4.40 -17.99
C HIS A 12 6.88 -4.84 -18.22
N ASN A 13 7.39 -5.78 -17.43
CA ASN A 13 8.76 -6.28 -17.61
C ASN A 13 8.92 -6.99 -18.96
N VAL A 14 8.02 -7.90 -19.32
CA VAL A 14 8.06 -8.61 -20.61
C VAL A 14 8.00 -7.65 -21.79
N ALA A 15 7.18 -6.59 -21.71
CA ALA A 15 7.01 -5.63 -22.79
C ALA A 15 8.19 -4.64 -22.94
N SER A 16 8.83 -4.25 -21.84
CA SER A 16 9.87 -3.21 -21.82
C SER A 16 11.30 -3.77 -21.79
N GLY A 17 11.48 -5.02 -21.37
CA GLY A 17 12.76 -5.66 -21.13
C GLY A 17 13.41 -5.24 -19.80
N ASP A 18 14.27 -6.11 -19.27
CA ASP A 18 14.79 -6.02 -17.90
C ASP A 18 15.38 -4.65 -17.54
N ARG A 19 16.11 -4.01 -18.47
CA ARG A 19 16.76 -2.72 -18.17
C ARG A 19 15.76 -1.59 -17.99
N ALA A 20 14.78 -1.47 -18.88
CA ALA A 20 13.76 -0.43 -18.77
C ALA A 20 12.84 -0.67 -17.57
N TRP A 21 12.57 -1.94 -17.26
CA TRP A 21 11.86 -2.34 -16.04
C TRP A 21 12.62 -1.93 -14.77
N LEU A 22 13.91 -2.20 -14.69
CA LEU A 22 14.74 -1.79 -13.54
C LEU A 22 14.81 -0.26 -13.39
N ASP A 23 14.90 0.48 -14.49
CA ASP A 23 14.89 1.96 -14.46
C ASP A 23 13.52 2.51 -14.02
N LEU A 24 12.42 1.85 -14.40
CA LEU A 24 11.07 2.19 -13.93
C LEU A 24 10.92 1.90 -12.43
N LEU A 25 11.35 0.71 -11.99
CA LEU A 25 11.29 0.29 -10.59
C LEU A 25 12.09 1.23 -9.69
N ALA A 26 13.29 1.64 -10.12
CA ALA A 26 14.09 2.61 -9.38
C ALA A 26 13.39 3.97 -9.21
N ARG A 27 12.66 4.43 -10.24
CA ARG A 27 11.89 5.69 -10.17
C ARG A 27 10.68 5.57 -9.25
N HIS A 28 9.98 4.44 -9.28
CA HIS A 28 8.91 4.12 -8.34
C HIS A 28 9.43 4.13 -6.90
N ASP A 29 10.54 3.44 -6.63
CA ASP A 29 11.14 3.39 -5.29
C ASP A 29 11.54 4.77 -4.78
N LEU A 30 12.14 5.60 -5.63
CA LEU A 30 12.51 6.97 -5.27
C LEU A 30 11.29 7.84 -4.95
N LEU A 31 10.20 7.71 -5.73
CA LEU A 31 8.93 8.38 -5.46
C LEU A 31 8.40 7.95 -4.08
N ALA A 32 8.29 6.66 -3.84
CA ALA A 32 7.73 6.15 -2.58
C ALA A 32 8.59 6.50 -1.37
N GLU A 33 9.91 6.32 -1.43
CA GLU A 33 10.81 6.68 -0.34
C GLU A 33 10.75 8.15 0.03
N ARG A 34 10.62 9.03 -0.97
CA ARG A 34 10.45 10.47 -0.74
C ARG A 34 9.19 10.76 0.07
N GLU A 35 8.06 10.19 -0.35
CA GLU A 35 6.76 10.39 0.31
C GLU A 35 6.75 9.79 1.72
N ILE A 36 7.28 8.58 1.89
CA ILE A 36 7.44 7.90 3.18
C ILE A 36 8.24 8.79 4.14
N ARG A 37 9.42 9.26 3.73
CA ARG A 37 10.30 10.08 4.55
C ARG A 37 9.67 11.43 4.92
N ARG A 38 8.96 12.07 3.98
CA ARG A 38 8.30 13.36 4.21
C ARG A 38 7.27 13.29 5.35
N ARG A 39 6.66 12.13 5.55
CA ARG A 39 5.61 11.92 6.57
C ARG A 39 6.08 11.08 7.77
N GLY A 40 7.39 11.02 8.01
CA GLY A 40 7.95 10.33 9.17
C GLY A 40 7.74 8.81 9.16
N GLY A 41 7.43 8.22 8.01
CA GLY A 41 7.36 6.78 7.85
C GLY A 41 8.75 6.16 7.73
N ARG A 42 8.79 4.85 7.96
CA ARG A 42 9.99 4.03 7.78
C ARG A 42 9.72 2.96 6.73
N LEU A 43 10.52 2.98 5.65
CA LEU A 43 10.57 1.85 4.72
C LEU A 43 11.15 0.65 5.47
N VAL A 44 10.40 -0.45 5.52
CA VAL A 44 10.85 -1.71 6.13
C VAL A 44 11.61 -2.52 5.09
N LYS A 45 10.96 -2.84 3.97
CA LYS A 45 11.57 -3.62 2.89
C LYS A 45 10.89 -3.40 1.55
N ARG A 46 11.63 -3.74 0.50
CA ARG A 46 11.14 -3.89 -0.88
C ARG A 46 10.67 -5.32 -1.10
N LEU A 47 9.65 -5.49 -1.94
CA LEU A 47 8.98 -6.77 -2.21
C LEU A 47 9.09 -7.17 -3.69
N GLY A 48 10.08 -6.63 -4.41
CA GLY A 48 10.19 -6.74 -5.86
C GLY A 48 9.63 -5.49 -6.51
N ASP A 49 8.39 -5.56 -6.98
CA ASP A 49 7.57 -4.49 -7.57
C ASP A 49 6.76 -3.70 -6.54
N GLY A 50 6.83 -4.09 -5.27
CA GLY A 50 6.15 -3.45 -4.17
C GLY A 50 7.06 -3.08 -3.00
N LEU A 51 6.46 -2.51 -1.96
CA LEU A 51 7.16 -2.15 -0.72
C LEU A 51 6.27 -2.32 0.51
N LEU A 52 6.93 -2.42 1.66
CA LEU A 52 6.33 -2.36 2.98
C LEU A 52 6.93 -1.20 3.77
N ALA A 53 6.08 -0.32 4.28
CA ALA A 53 6.45 0.77 5.17
C ALA A 53 5.57 0.81 6.42
N VAL A 54 6.12 1.33 7.51
CA VAL A 54 5.39 1.54 8.77
C VAL A 54 5.36 3.01 9.14
N PHE A 55 4.29 3.40 9.83
CA PHE A 55 3.99 4.79 10.17
C PHE A 55 3.47 4.85 11.60
N PRO A 56 3.84 5.88 12.38
CA PRO A 56 3.24 6.13 13.69
C PRO A 56 1.75 6.47 13.60
N LEU A 57 1.33 7.17 12.53
CA LEU A 57 -0.05 7.63 12.35
C LEU A 57 -0.67 7.02 11.09
N GLY A 58 -1.91 6.52 11.23
CA GLY A 58 -2.67 5.94 10.10
C GLY A 58 -2.98 6.96 8.99
N SER A 59 -3.22 8.22 9.37
CA SER A 59 -3.45 9.31 8.41
C SER A 59 -2.25 9.57 7.49
N ASP A 60 -1.03 9.48 8.05
CA ASP A 60 0.19 9.66 7.26
C ASP A 60 0.41 8.51 6.29
N ALA A 61 0.12 7.27 6.71
CA ALA A 61 0.18 6.11 5.83
C ALA A 61 -0.79 6.25 4.64
N ILE A 62 -2.02 6.72 4.88
CA ILE A 62 -3.00 6.97 3.80
C ILE A 62 -2.50 8.05 2.86
N ASP A 63 -2.01 9.17 3.39
CA ASP A 63 -1.56 10.25 2.53
C ASP A 63 -0.34 9.88 1.69
N VAL A 64 0.58 9.07 2.23
CA VAL A 64 1.66 8.50 1.42
C VAL A 64 1.10 7.55 0.37
N ALA A 65 0.16 6.68 0.72
CA ALA A 65 -0.46 5.75 -0.22
C ALA A 65 -1.07 6.49 -1.42
N VAL A 66 -1.86 7.54 -1.15
CA VAL A 66 -2.48 8.37 -2.19
C VAL A 66 -1.42 9.06 -3.04
N ALA A 67 -0.42 9.70 -2.41
CA ALA A 67 0.63 10.41 -3.15
C ALA A 67 1.48 9.48 -4.04
N VAL A 68 1.77 8.26 -3.58
CA VAL A 68 2.51 7.26 -4.37
C VAL A 68 1.68 6.77 -5.54
N VAL A 69 0.41 6.43 -5.31
CA VAL A 69 -0.48 5.95 -6.37
C VAL A 69 -0.71 7.03 -7.43
N ASP A 70 -0.99 8.25 -7.02
CA ASP A 70 -1.25 9.37 -7.93
C ASP A 70 0.02 9.77 -8.68
N GLY A 71 1.15 9.88 -7.97
CA GLY A 71 2.45 10.19 -8.56
C GLY A 71 2.95 9.12 -9.53
N ALA A 72 2.70 7.84 -9.26
CA ALA A 72 3.04 6.76 -10.19
C ALA A 72 2.22 6.86 -11.48
N THR A 73 0.96 7.27 -11.36
CA THR A 73 0.10 7.49 -12.52
C THR A 73 0.55 8.73 -13.32
N SER A 74 0.78 9.86 -12.65
CA SER A 74 1.10 11.14 -13.30
C SER A 74 2.53 11.22 -13.83
N ASP A 75 3.50 10.73 -13.05
CA ASP A 75 4.92 10.99 -13.29
C ASP A 75 5.58 9.80 -14.02
N LEU A 76 5.07 8.58 -13.81
CA LEU A 76 5.67 7.35 -14.32
C LEU A 76 4.79 6.64 -15.37
N GLY A 77 3.51 6.98 -15.46
CA GLY A 77 2.56 6.39 -16.41
C GLY A 77 2.22 4.93 -16.10
N ILE A 78 2.28 4.52 -14.83
CA ILE A 78 1.99 3.15 -14.39
C ILE A 78 0.90 3.11 -13.32
N GLY A 79 0.17 1.99 -13.28
CA GLY A 79 -0.78 1.72 -12.22
C GLY A 79 -0.06 1.19 -10.98
N VAL A 80 -0.26 1.85 -9.84
CA VAL A 80 0.14 1.33 -8.53
C VAL A 80 -1.12 1.13 -7.69
N ARG A 81 -1.12 0.08 -6.88
CA ARG A 81 -2.15 -0.19 -5.88
C ARG A 81 -1.54 -0.14 -4.48
N ALA A 82 -2.34 0.20 -3.49
CA ALA A 82 -1.86 0.31 -2.13
C ALA A 82 -2.86 -0.22 -1.10
N THR A 83 -2.35 -0.56 0.08
CA THR A 83 -3.17 -0.89 1.24
C THR A 83 -2.61 -0.30 2.51
N VAL A 84 -3.49 0.23 3.36
CA VAL A 84 -3.17 0.64 4.73
C VAL A 84 -3.94 -0.20 5.73
N HIS A 85 -3.22 -0.70 6.74
CA HIS A 85 -3.79 -1.46 7.83
C HIS A 85 -3.12 -1.08 9.16
N VAL A 86 -3.86 -1.17 10.26
CA VAL A 86 -3.35 -0.99 11.62
C VAL A 86 -3.46 -2.30 12.36
N ALA A 87 -2.36 -2.73 12.97
CA ALA A 87 -2.28 -3.94 13.77
C ALA A 87 -1.05 -3.89 14.66
N GLU A 88 -1.07 -4.70 15.72
CA GLU A 88 0.14 -5.06 16.45
C GLU A 88 1.05 -5.92 15.56
N VAL A 89 2.36 -5.67 15.65
CA VAL A 89 3.39 -6.39 14.91
C VAL A 89 4.59 -6.64 15.80
N GLU A 90 5.29 -7.73 15.54
CA GLU A 90 6.61 -7.99 16.12
C GLU A 90 7.67 -7.32 15.25
N GLU A 91 8.41 -6.37 15.82
CA GLU A 91 9.51 -5.71 15.14
C GLU A 91 10.82 -6.47 15.35
N THR A 92 11.54 -6.69 14.26
CA THR A 92 12.92 -7.19 14.27
C THR A 92 13.85 -6.08 13.76
N VAL A 93 15.15 -6.34 13.72
CA VAL A 93 16.14 -5.35 13.24
C VAL A 93 15.82 -4.85 11.83
N ASP A 94 15.34 -5.75 10.96
CA ASP A 94 15.17 -5.47 9.52
C ASP A 94 13.77 -5.78 8.98
N ASP A 95 12.81 -6.19 9.84
CA ASP A 95 11.49 -6.63 9.38
C ASP A 95 10.38 -6.42 10.42
N VAL A 96 9.14 -6.50 9.95
CA VAL A 96 7.93 -6.59 10.79
C VAL A 96 7.19 -7.88 10.47
N LEU A 97 6.78 -8.61 11.51
CA LEU A 97 6.16 -9.91 11.42
C LEU A 97 4.82 -9.94 12.16
N GLY A 98 3.94 -10.84 11.75
CA GLY A 98 2.67 -11.08 12.44
C GLY A 98 1.47 -11.19 11.51
N LEU A 99 0.31 -11.47 12.11
CA LEU A 99 -0.93 -11.65 11.37
C LEU A 99 -1.35 -10.37 10.63
N GLY A 100 -1.16 -9.20 11.24
CA GLY A 100 -1.47 -7.91 10.60
C GLY A 100 -0.71 -7.68 9.30
N VAL A 101 0.54 -8.14 9.21
CA VAL A 101 1.34 -8.05 7.98
C VAL A 101 0.72 -8.91 6.87
N THR A 102 0.25 -10.11 7.24
CA THR A 102 -0.44 -11.01 6.30
C THR A 102 -1.77 -10.41 5.85
N VAL A 103 -2.58 -9.87 6.76
CA VAL A 103 -3.86 -9.21 6.44
C VAL A 103 -3.64 -8.07 5.45
N ALA A 104 -2.71 -7.16 5.73
CA ALA A 104 -2.41 -6.03 4.87
C ALA A 104 -1.99 -6.46 3.46
N ALA A 105 -1.12 -7.47 3.35
CA ALA A 105 -0.69 -8.02 2.07
C ALA A 105 -1.84 -8.71 1.30
N ARG A 106 -2.80 -9.32 2.00
CA ARG A 106 -3.97 -9.95 1.35
C ARG A 106 -4.97 -8.92 0.86
N VAL A 107 -5.22 -7.88 1.64
CA VAL A 107 -6.09 -6.76 1.23
C VAL A 107 -5.48 -6.01 0.04
N LEU A 108 -4.16 -5.87 -0.04
CA LEU A 108 -3.47 -5.34 -1.22
C LEU A 108 -3.81 -6.11 -2.50
N GLY A 109 -3.92 -7.43 -2.41
CA GLY A 109 -4.29 -8.28 -3.54
C GLY A 109 -5.69 -8.02 -4.09
N LEU A 110 -6.57 -7.38 -3.32
CA LEU A 110 -7.92 -7.00 -3.72
C LEU A 110 -7.96 -5.64 -4.43
N ALA A 111 -6.92 -4.81 -4.26
CA ALA A 111 -6.87 -3.46 -4.79
C ALA A 111 -6.64 -3.46 -6.31
N GLY A 112 -7.42 -2.64 -7.02
CA GLY A 112 -7.24 -2.37 -8.44
C GLY A 112 -6.13 -1.35 -8.73
N ALA A 113 -5.87 -1.11 -10.02
CA ALA A 113 -4.96 -0.06 -10.46
C ALA A 113 -5.43 1.31 -9.99
N ALA A 114 -4.49 2.09 -9.46
CA ALA A 114 -4.77 3.38 -8.86
C ALA A 114 -5.81 3.32 -7.73
N GLU A 115 -5.83 2.26 -6.92
CA GLU A 115 -6.71 2.13 -5.76
C GLU A 115 -5.91 2.03 -4.45
N VAL A 116 -6.41 2.68 -3.41
CA VAL A 116 -5.92 2.56 -2.04
C VAL A 116 -7.01 1.91 -1.20
N LEU A 117 -6.76 0.69 -0.73
CA LEU A 117 -7.67 -0.01 0.16
C LEU A 117 -7.24 0.10 1.62
N VAL A 118 -8.21 0.08 2.52
CA VAL A 118 -7.98 0.05 3.97
C VAL A 118 -8.91 -0.95 4.62
N THR A 119 -8.47 -1.54 5.72
CA THR A 119 -9.35 -2.35 6.58
C THR A 119 -10.26 -1.46 7.42
N GLU A 120 -11.40 -1.98 7.88
CA GLU A 120 -12.31 -1.31 8.82
C GLU A 120 -11.60 -0.69 10.04
N ALA A 121 -10.62 -1.38 10.62
CA ALA A 121 -9.83 -0.86 11.76
C ALA A 121 -9.17 0.52 11.48
N VAL A 122 -8.80 0.81 10.23
CA VAL A 122 -8.25 2.12 9.84
C VAL A 122 -9.34 3.17 9.74
N VAL A 123 -10.53 2.79 9.26
CA VAL A 123 -11.70 3.68 9.19
C VAL A 123 -12.13 4.08 10.60
N GLU A 124 -12.22 3.12 11.52
CA GLU A 124 -12.54 3.38 12.93
C GLU A 124 -11.49 4.27 13.59
N LEU A 125 -10.20 3.99 13.37
CA LEU A 125 -9.10 4.80 13.89
C LEU A 125 -9.16 6.26 13.43
N LEU A 126 -9.70 6.50 12.23
CA LEU A 126 -9.78 7.82 11.60
C LEU A 126 -11.18 8.43 11.64
N ALA A 127 -12.07 7.91 12.48
CA ALA A 127 -13.38 8.50 12.72
C ALA A 127 -13.22 9.97 13.17
N GLY A 128 -13.93 10.87 12.49
CA GLY A 128 -13.85 12.31 12.75
C GLY A 128 -12.66 13.05 12.10
N SER A 129 -11.80 12.36 11.34
CA SER A 129 -10.68 12.99 10.61
C SER A 129 -11.11 13.83 9.39
N GLY A 130 -12.38 13.70 8.96
CA GLY A 130 -12.89 14.32 7.72
C GLY A 130 -12.54 13.55 6.45
N ARG A 131 -11.86 12.39 6.54
CA ARG A 131 -11.66 11.49 5.40
C ARG A 131 -12.92 10.70 5.09
N ASN A 132 -13.15 10.48 3.79
CA ASN A 132 -14.23 9.64 3.30
C ASN A 132 -13.69 8.30 2.83
N PHE A 133 -14.49 7.26 3.07
CA PHE A 133 -14.18 5.89 2.73
C PHE A 133 -15.40 5.25 2.08
N SER A 134 -15.19 4.66 0.91
CA SER A 134 -16.22 3.96 0.16
C SER A 134 -16.15 2.46 0.44
N PRO A 135 -17.22 1.78 0.89
CA PRO A 135 -17.20 0.34 1.10
C PRO A 135 -16.82 -0.46 -0.14
N ARG A 136 -16.06 -1.54 0.07
CA ARG A 136 -15.73 -2.59 -0.91
C ARG A 136 -16.22 -3.97 -0.44
N GLY A 137 -16.96 -3.99 0.68
CA GLY A 137 -17.58 -5.18 1.25
C GLY A 137 -16.63 -6.04 2.07
N ALA A 138 -17.20 -7.14 2.55
CA ALA A 138 -16.54 -8.14 3.37
C ALA A 138 -15.83 -9.19 2.51
N HIS A 139 -14.60 -9.55 2.86
CA HIS A 139 -13.78 -10.53 2.15
C HIS A 139 -13.20 -11.59 3.09
N GLU A 140 -13.23 -12.85 2.65
CA GLU A 140 -12.44 -13.91 3.27
C GLU A 140 -11.00 -13.86 2.73
N LEU A 141 -10.02 -13.70 3.62
CA LEU A 141 -8.62 -13.59 3.23
C LEU A 141 -7.93 -14.95 3.37
N LYS A 142 -7.25 -15.39 2.31
CA LYS A 142 -6.57 -16.70 2.31
C LYS A 142 -5.62 -16.86 3.50
N GLY A 143 -5.94 -17.81 4.37
CA GLY A 143 -5.12 -18.17 5.55
C GLY A 143 -5.32 -17.26 6.75
N VAL A 144 -6.36 -16.41 6.76
CA VAL A 144 -6.77 -15.58 7.89
C VAL A 144 -8.23 -15.94 8.21
N GLU A 145 -8.52 -16.15 9.48
CA GLU A 145 -9.88 -16.45 9.92
C GLU A 145 -10.79 -15.20 9.85
N GLY A 146 -12.08 -15.45 9.65
CA GLY A 146 -13.11 -14.42 9.64
C GLY A 146 -13.28 -13.69 8.31
N SER A 147 -14.25 -12.78 8.30
CA SER A 147 -14.54 -11.89 7.19
C SER A 147 -14.02 -10.49 7.52
N TRP A 148 -13.40 -9.85 6.54
CA TRP A 148 -12.73 -8.56 6.71
C TRP A 148 -13.42 -7.52 5.85
N GLU A 149 -13.99 -6.50 6.49
CA GLU A 149 -14.54 -5.34 5.80
C GLU A 149 -13.41 -4.46 5.26
N VAL A 150 -13.52 -4.13 3.97
CA VAL A 150 -12.53 -3.36 3.24
C VAL A 150 -13.20 -2.12 2.65
N HIS A 151 -12.46 -1.00 2.65
CA HIS A 151 -12.92 0.27 2.11
C HIS A 151 -11.87 0.87 1.19
N ALA A 152 -12.31 1.56 0.14
CA ALA A 152 -11.45 2.41 -0.66
C ALA A 152 -11.35 3.81 -0.05
N VAL A 153 -10.15 4.38 -0.05
CA VAL A 153 -9.95 5.79 0.30
C VAL A 153 -10.49 6.66 -0.84
N GLU A 154 -11.35 7.61 -0.53
CA GLU A 154 -11.81 8.60 -1.51
C GLU A 154 -10.78 9.72 -1.67
N ARG A 155 -10.47 10.07 -2.92
CA ARG A 155 -9.60 11.20 -3.24
C ARG A 155 -10.44 12.47 -3.37
N SER A 156 -10.10 13.49 -2.59
CA SER A 156 -10.70 14.83 -2.63
C SER A 156 -10.17 15.67 -3.78
#